data_AF-A0AAW0ZYA6-F1
#
_entry.id   AF-A0AAW0ZYA6-F1
#
_cell.length_a   1.000
_cell.length_b   1.000
_cell.length_c   1.000
_cell.angle_alpha   90.00
_cell.angle_beta   90.00
_cell.angle_gamma   90.00
#
_symmetry.space_group_name_H-M   'P 1'
#
loop_
_entity.id
_entity.type
_entity.pdbx_description
1 polymer ?
#
loop_
_entity_poly.entity_id
_entity_poly.type
_entity_poly.pdbx_seq_one_letter_code
_entity_poly.pdbx_strand_id
1 'polypeptide(L)'
;MAMTLDKEPDSRKVALLIYHLGEEAMPIFTSFEMGIVTVNSKDMINLRPKKDIAIEKHTFFTRKQREGQTLEDFVTALKNLSISCKLEKLRESIIRDIFICGLRKVYKRYKKES
;
A
#
# COMPACT_ATOMS: atom_id res chain seq x y z
N MET A 1 -17.65 -30.71 10.23
CA MET A 1 -18.51 -29.79 9.45
C MET A 1 -17.78 -28.97 8.38
N ALA A 2 -16.46 -29.11 8.19
CA ALA A 2 -15.74 -28.36 7.15
C ALA A 2 -15.77 -29.00 5.74
N MET A 3 -16.10 -30.30 5.62
CA MET A 3 -15.95 -31.05 4.36
C MET A 3 -17.15 -30.96 3.40
N THR A 4 -18.22 -30.26 3.76
CA THR A 4 -19.43 -30.13 2.92
C THR A 4 -19.57 -28.79 2.22
N LEU A 5 -18.78 -27.78 2.60
CA LEU A 5 -18.91 -26.43 2.04
C LEU A 5 -18.44 -26.34 0.59
N ASP A 6 -17.40 -27.08 0.20
CA ASP A 6 -16.84 -26.99 -1.16
C ASP A 6 -17.85 -27.34 -2.26
N LYS A 7 -18.83 -28.21 -1.95
CA LYS A 7 -19.89 -28.66 -2.87
C LYS A 7 -21.13 -27.76 -2.89
N GLU A 8 -21.22 -26.79 -1.97
CA GLU A 8 -22.36 -25.86 -1.91
C GLU A 8 -22.19 -24.72 -2.91
N PRO A 9 -23.30 -24.13 -3.39
CA PRO A 9 -23.25 -22.97 -4.28
C PRO A 9 -22.57 -21.78 -3.58
N ASP A 10 -21.84 -20.99 -4.36
CA ASP A 10 -21.06 -19.85 -3.84
C ASP A 10 -21.91 -18.84 -3.06
N SER A 11 -23.18 -18.68 -3.43
CA SER A 11 -24.15 -17.86 -2.70
C SER A 11 -24.31 -18.29 -1.23
N ARG A 12 -24.26 -19.59 -0.94
CA ARG A 12 -24.38 -20.12 0.42
C ARG A 12 -23.10 -19.94 1.23
N LYS A 13 -21.94 -20.09 0.59
CA LYS A 13 -20.63 -19.83 1.21
C LYS A 13 -20.49 -18.37 1.63
N VAL A 14 -20.94 -17.46 0.76
CA VAL A 14 -20.95 -16.01 0.97
C VAL A 14 -21.92 -15.63 2.09
N ALA A 15 -23.14 -16.17 2.08
CA ALA A 15 -24.11 -15.94 3.15
C ALA A 15 -23.60 -16.43 4.52
N LEU A 16 -22.95 -17.59 4.58
CA LEU A 16 -22.34 -18.11 5.80
C LEU A 16 -21.19 -17.24 6.32
N LEU A 17 -20.37 -16.69 5.41
CA LEU A 17 -19.29 -15.79 5.77
C LEU A 17 -19.82 -14.47 6.35
N ILE A 18 -20.83 -13.87 5.70
CA ILE A 18 -21.46 -12.63 6.16
C ILE A 18 -22.12 -12.85 7.52
N TYR A 19 -22.79 -14.00 7.69
CA TYR A 19 -23.35 -14.40 8.97
C TYR A 19 -22.28 -14.51 10.07
N HIS A 20 -21.10 -15.06 9.76
CA HIS A 20 -19.99 -15.14 10.73
C HIS A 20 -19.31 -13.80 11.01
N LEU A 21 -19.22 -12.90 10.02
CA LEU A 21 -18.66 -11.56 10.18
C LEU A 21 -19.57 -10.65 11.01
N GLY A 22 -20.85 -10.98 11.14
CA GLY A 22 -21.81 -10.26 11.97
C GLY A 22 -22.19 -8.88 11.40
N GLU A 23 -22.86 -8.08 12.21
CA GLU A 23 -23.42 -6.78 11.79
C GLU A 23 -22.35 -5.77 11.33
N GLU A 24 -21.10 -5.92 11.79
CA GLU A 24 -19.96 -5.07 11.39
C GLU A 24 -19.56 -5.23 9.92
N ALA A 25 -19.95 -6.34 9.28
CA ALA A 25 -19.67 -6.57 7.86
C ALA A 25 -20.60 -5.75 6.95
N MET A 26 -21.82 -5.46 7.39
CA MET A 26 -22.85 -4.83 6.55
C MET A 26 -22.47 -3.43 6.03
N PRO A 27 -21.89 -2.53 6.85
CA PRO A 27 -21.37 -1.25 6.37
C PRO A 27 -20.30 -1.41 5.28
N ILE A 28 -19.45 -2.43 5.41
CA ILE A 28 -18.37 -2.70 4.45
C ILE A 28 -18.99 -3.10 3.10
N PHE A 29 -19.89 -4.09 3.07
CA PHE A 29 -20.55 -4.50 1.82
C PHE A 29 -21.38 -3.37 1.19
N THR A 30 -22.08 -2.59 2.02
CA THR A 30 -22.83 -1.41 1.57
C THR A 30 -21.92 -0.35 0.95
N SER A 31 -20.75 -0.10 1.54
CA SER A 31 -19.78 0.88 1.03
C SER A 31 -19.22 0.53 -0.36
N PHE A 32 -19.24 -0.76 -0.71
CA PHE A 32 -18.82 -1.24 -2.04
C PHE A 32 -19.99 -1.33 -3.04
N GLU A 33 -21.21 -0.89 -2.68
CA GLU A 33 -22.44 -1.11 -3.46
C GLU A 33 -22.67 -2.60 -3.81
N MET A 34 -22.14 -3.50 -2.97
CA MET A 34 -22.20 -4.94 -3.19
C MET A 34 -23.40 -5.53 -2.45
N GLY A 35 -24.28 -6.20 -3.20
CA GLY A 35 -25.34 -7.03 -2.62
C GLY A 35 -24.77 -8.37 -2.12
N ILE A 36 -25.39 -8.93 -1.08
CA ILE A 36 -25.07 -10.26 -0.51
C ILE A 36 -25.08 -11.36 -1.59
N VAL A 37 -25.89 -11.18 -2.63
CA VAL A 37 -26.08 -12.14 -3.73
C VAL A 37 -25.02 -11.97 -4.83
N THR A 38 -24.29 -10.84 -4.86
CA THR A 38 -23.34 -10.49 -5.93
C THR A 38 -21.87 -10.75 -5.59
N VAL A 39 -21.54 -11.00 -4.32
CA VAL A 39 -20.15 -11.29 -3.90
C VAL A 39 -19.78 -12.69 -4.39
N ASN A 40 -18.86 -12.78 -5.35
CA ASN A 40 -18.24 -14.06 -5.73
C ASN A 40 -16.87 -14.23 -5.06
N SER A 41 -16.26 -15.41 -5.20
CA SER A 41 -14.94 -15.73 -4.65
C SER A 41 -13.81 -14.77 -5.10
N LYS A 42 -13.93 -14.12 -6.26
CA LYS A 42 -12.98 -13.10 -6.74
C LYS A 42 -13.19 -11.74 -6.06
N ASP A 43 -14.41 -11.39 -5.71
CA ASP A 43 -14.70 -10.14 -4.99
C ASP A 43 -14.16 -10.20 -3.56
N MET A 44 -14.11 -11.39 -2.95
CA MET A 44 -13.41 -11.60 -1.68
C MET A 44 -11.91 -11.28 -1.76
N ILE A 45 -11.27 -11.47 -2.92
CA ILE A 45 -9.86 -11.10 -3.14
C ILE A 45 -9.72 -9.57 -3.18
N ASN A 46 -10.75 -8.85 -3.67
CA ASN A 46 -10.79 -7.39 -3.73
C ASN A 46 -11.02 -6.73 -2.36
N LEU A 47 -11.48 -7.47 -1.35
CA LEU A 47 -11.58 -7.00 0.05
C LEU A 47 -10.22 -6.94 0.76
N ARG A 48 -9.15 -7.46 0.15
CA ARG A 48 -7.80 -7.15 0.62
C ARG A 48 -7.59 -5.66 0.37
N PRO A 49 -7.14 -4.86 1.36
CA PRO A 49 -6.80 -3.46 1.11
C PRO A 49 -5.81 -3.47 -0.06
N LYS A 50 -6.27 -3.00 -1.23
CA LYS A 50 -5.42 -2.85 -2.40
C LYS A 50 -4.25 -2.04 -1.91
N LYS A 51 -3.05 -2.63 -1.94
CA LYS A 51 -1.83 -1.98 -1.51
C LYS A 51 -1.75 -0.64 -2.24
N ASP A 52 -2.07 0.44 -1.53
CA ASP A 52 -2.39 1.68 -2.21
C ASP A 52 -1.09 2.32 -2.65
N ILE A 53 -0.85 2.25 -3.95
CA ILE A 53 0.31 2.84 -4.60
C ILE A 53 0.40 4.33 -4.24
N ALA A 54 -0.73 5.01 -3.99
CA ALA A 54 -0.75 6.40 -3.55
C ALA A 54 -0.12 6.57 -2.16
N ILE A 55 -0.40 5.69 -1.20
CA ILE A 55 0.18 5.73 0.16
C ILE A 55 1.68 5.43 0.10
N GLU A 56 2.09 4.44 -0.70
CA GLU A 56 3.50 4.10 -0.86
C GLU A 56 4.28 5.24 -1.53
N LYS A 57 3.72 5.83 -2.58
CA LYS A 57 4.27 7.03 -3.23
C LYS A 57 4.37 8.19 -2.26
N HIS A 58 3.33 8.45 -1.47
CA HIS A 58 3.34 9.49 -0.47
C HIS A 58 4.48 9.28 0.54
N THR A 59 4.62 8.06 1.07
CA THR A 59 5.69 7.68 2.00
C THR A 59 7.08 7.89 1.40
N PHE A 60 7.25 7.55 0.13
CA PHE A 60 8.50 7.76 -0.59
C PHE A 60 8.80 9.25 -0.84
N PHE A 61 7.84 10.01 -1.38
CA PHE A 61 8.01 11.42 -1.72
C PHE A 61 8.22 12.33 -0.50
N THR A 62 7.68 11.95 0.66
CA THR A 62 7.82 12.72 1.90
C THR A 62 9.02 12.31 2.76
N ARG A 63 9.78 11.28 2.34
CA ARG A 63 10.92 10.76 3.13
C ARG A 63 12.01 11.82 3.30
N LYS A 64 12.40 12.10 4.55
CA LYS A 64 13.52 12.99 4.95
C LYS A 64 14.58 12.23 5.73
N GLN A 65 15.87 12.49 5.52
CA GLN A 65 16.97 11.85 6.26
C GLN A 65 16.77 12.03 7.77
N ARG A 66 16.86 10.92 8.53
CA ARG A 66 16.69 10.93 9.99
C ARG A 66 17.93 11.50 10.69
N GLU A 67 17.79 11.87 11.95
CA GLU A 67 18.94 12.20 12.78
C GLU A 67 19.87 10.99 12.97
N GLY A 68 21.17 11.21 12.88
CA GLY A 68 22.18 10.15 12.93
C GLY A 68 22.21 9.19 11.75
N GLN A 69 21.29 9.31 10.77
CA GLN A 69 21.25 8.42 9.61
C GLN A 69 22.37 8.77 8.62
N THR A 70 23.17 7.76 8.24
CA THR A 70 24.21 7.89 7.21
C THR A 70 23.60 8.17 5.83
N LEU A 71 24.42 8.62 4.87
CA LEU A 71 23.97 8.87 3.51
C LEU A 71 23.64 7.55 2.80
N GLU A 72 24.45 6.52 3.03
CA GLU A 72 24.31 5.18 2.49
C GLU A 72 23.00 4.53 2.96
N ASP A 73 22.69 4.63 4.25
CA ASP A 73 21.42 4.14 4.81
C ASP A 73 20.23 4.91 4.26
N PHE A 74 20.40 6.22 4.03
CA PHE A 74 19.34 7.04 3.47
C PHE A 74 19.04 6.66 2.02
N VAL A 75 20.06 6.51 1.17
CA VAL A 75 19.90 6.04 -0.21
C VAL A 75 19.30 4.63 -0.24
N THR A 76 19.75 3.74 0.63
CA THR A 76 19.22 2.37 0.74
C THR A 76 17.74 2.37 1.10
N ALA A 77 17.33 3.18 2.07
CA ALA A 77 15.92 3.34 2.44
C ALA A 77 15.07 3.87 1.28
N LEU A 78 15.57 4.86 0.52
CA LEU A 78 14.87 5.39 -0.66
C LEU A 78 14.73 4.34 -1.77
N LYS A 79 15.79 3.58 -2.04
CA LYS A 79 15.76 2.48 -3.02
C LYS A 79 14.72 1.44 -2.64
N ASN A 80 14.63 1.05 -1.37
CA ASN A 80 13.64 0.08 -0.90
C ASN A 80 12.20 0.59 -1.03
N LEU A 81 11.93 1.83 -0.60
CA LEU A 81 10.60 2.44 -0.71
C LEU A 81 10.14 2.61 -2.17
N SER A 82 11.07 2.89 -3.09
CA SER A 82 10.74 3.09 -4.50
C SER A 82 10.31 1.82 -5.25
N ILE A 83 10.59 0.61 -4.72
CA ILE A 83 10.31 -0.67 -5.39
C ILE A 83 8.81 -0.81 -5.70
N SER A 84 7.97 -0.42 -4.76
CA SER A 84 6.53 -0.63 -4.84
C SER A 84 5.78 0.59 -5.44
N CYS A 85 6.47 1.71 -5.63
CA CYS A 85 5.90 2.97 -6.14
C CYS A 85 5.56 2.98 -7.64
N LYS A 86 5.91 1.93 -8.42
CA LYS A 86 5.69 1.84 -9.88
C LYS A 86 6.18 3.08 -10.65
N LEU A 87 7.43 3.49 -10.43
CA LEU A 87 8.04 4.67 -11.07
C LEU A 87 8.68 4.39 -12.44
N GLU A 88 8.69 3.11 -12.87
CA GLU A 88 9.20 2.67 -14.16
C GLU A 88 10.61 3.22 -14.48
N LYS A 89 10.79 3.83 -15.66
CA LYS A 89 12.06 4.35 -16.15
C LYS A 89 12.56 5.58 -15.36
N LEU A 90 11.68 6.26 -14.63
CA LEU A 90 12.02 7.46 -13.86
C LEU A 90 12.50 7.14 -12.44
N ARG A 91 12.50 5.86 -12.04
CA ARG A 91 12.83 5.46 -10.66
C ARG A 91 14.15 6.05 -10.18
N GLU A 92 15.22 5.91 -10.94
CA GLU A 92 16.55 6.37 -10.53
C GLU A 92 16.68 7.90 -10.51
N SER A 93 16.05 8.63 -11.43
CA SER A 93 16.08 10.09 -11.41
C SER A 93 15.32 10.63 -10.21
N ILE A 94 14.13 10.09 -9.93
CA ILE A 94 13.30 10.53 -8.81
C ILE A 94 13.96 10.17 -7.47
N ILE A 95 14.62 9.01 -7.33
CA ILE A 95 15.38 8.70 -6.11
C ILE A 95 16.44 9.78 -5.83
N ARG A 96 17.14 10.25 -6.85
CA ARG A 96 18.13 11.33 -6.71
C ARG A 96 17.48 12.65 -6.30
N ASP A 97 16.35 13.01 -6.91
CA ASP A 97 15.62 14.24 -6.58
C ASP A 97 15.14 14.21 -5.13
N ILE A 98 14.53 13.11 -4.69
CA ILE A 98 14.05 12.95 -3.31
C ILE A 98 15.22 12.88 -2.32
N PHE A 99 16.34 12.28 -2.70
CA PHE A 99 17.55 12.33 -1.88
C PHE A 99 17.98 13.78 -1.62
N ILE A 100 18.16 14.58 -2.68
CA ILE A 100 18.57 15.99 -2.57
C ILE A 100 17.57 16.82 -1.75
N CYS A 101 16.27 16.67 -2.04
CA CYS A 101 15.19 17.36 -1.32
C CYS A 101 15.04 16.88 0.13
N GLY A 102 15.43 15.63 0.42
CA GLY A 102 15.30 14.96 1.71
C GLY A 102 16.50 15.09 2.64
N LEU A 103 17.66 15.54 2.14
CA LEU A 103 18.87 15.73 2.93
C LEU A 103 18.70 16.77 4.04
N ARG A 104 19.29 16.48 5.22
CA ARG A 104 19.38 17.45 6.32
C ARG A 104 20.32 18.59 5.96
N LYS A 105 20.07 19.78 6.53
CA LYS A 105 20.86 21.01 6.29
C LYS A 105 22.36 20.84 6.57
N VAL A 106 22.73 19.94 7.50
CA VAL A 106 24.12 19.61 7.84
C VAL A 106 24.94 19.22 6.60
N TYR A 107 24.32 18.56 5.62
CA TYR A 107 24.96 18.11 4.38
C TYR A 107 24.78 19.08 3.20
N LYS A 108 23.96 20.14 3.33
CA LYS A 108 23.65 21.09 2.24
C LYS A 108 24.66 22.24 2.10
N ARG A 109 25.84 22.14 2.72
CA ARG A 109 26.77 23.26 2.93
C ARG A 109 27.72 23.57 1.75
N TYR A 110 27.42 23.12 0.53
CA TYR A 110 28.37 23.17 -0.60
C TYR A 110 28.05 24.14 -1.75
N LYS A 111 27.13 25.10 -1.61
CA LYS A 111 26.97 26.13 -2.65
C LYS A 111 26.48 27.46 -2.10
N LYS A 112 27.41 28.23 -1.52
CA LYS A 112 27.21 29.68 -1.36
C LYS A 112 28.54 30.44 -1.34
N GLU A 113 29.43 30.18 -2.29
CA GLU A 113 30.49 31.15 -2.64
C GLU A 113 30.88 30.94 -4.11
N SER A 114 30.34 31.79 -4.98
CA SER A 114 30.87 32.21 -6.29
C SER A 114 30.07 33.42 -6.73
#